data_AF-A0A451B5H3-F1
#
_entry.id   AF-A0A451B5H3-F1
#
_cell.length_a   1.000
_cell.length_b   1.000
_cell.length_c   1.000
_cell.angle_alpha   90.00
_cell.angle_beta   90.00
_cell.angle_gamma   90.00
#
_symmetry.space_group_name_H-M   'P 1'
#
loop_
_entity.id
_entity.type
_entity.pdbx_description
1 polymer ?
#
loop_
_entity_poly.entity_id
_entity_poly.type
_entity_poly.pdbx_seq_one_letter_code
_entity_poly.pdbx_strand_id
1 'polypeptide(L)'
;MFDNDIFEKWLDEKSQEIVEKMGQGEPLRTEEMMVLVLKAQSNHFHHLDQDLRNEMKGLREDSQDEMKALRGDFQNEMQTLRTDSRDEMQTLRGDMDKRFEQVMRRIDRFMFWSLGITVAAATFVVTYLK
;
A
#
# COMPACT_ATOMS: atom_id res chain seq x y z
N MET A 1 -17.82 15.65 -35.44
CA MET A 1 -18.72 15.11 -34.41
C MET A 1 -20.08 15.67 -34.79
N PHE A 2 -20.99 14.86 -35.33
CA PHE A 2 -22.32 15.34 -35.72
C PHE A 2 -22.97 16.02 -34.50
N ASP A 3 -23.77 17.05 -34.73
CA ASP A 3 -24.50 17.78 -33.69
C ASP A 3 -25.38 16.82 -32.87
N ASN A 4 -24.79 16.27 -31.80
CA ASN A 4 -25.33 15.12 -31.06
C ASN A 4 -26.59 15.49 -30.25
N ASP A 5 -26.85 16.78 -30.08
CA ASP A 5 -27.99 17.28 -29.30
C ASP A 5 -29.21 17.59 -30.16
N ILE A 6 -29.09 17.62 -31.50
CA ILE A 6 -30.24 18.01 -32.36
C ILE A 6 -31.33 16.94 -32.29
N PHE A 7 -30.95 15.65 -32.35
CA PHE A 7 -31.91 14.56 -32.27
C PHE A 7 -32.52 14.46 -30.87
N GLU A 8 -31.72 14.60 -29.81
CA GLU A 8 -32.23 14.57 -28.43
C GLU A 8 -33.18 15.73 -28.15
N LYS A 9 -32.82 16.97 -28.52
CA LYS A 9 -33.70 18.14 -28.36
C LYS A 9 -35.00 17.97 -29.14
N TRP A 10 -34.92 17.49 -30.38
CA TRP A 10 -36.11 17.22 -31.18
C TRP A 10 -36.99 16.13 -30.55
N LEU A 11 -36.38 15.06 -30.03
CA LEU A 11 -37.08 13.94 -29.40
C LEU A 11 -37.78 14.39 -28.11
N ASP A 12 -37.15 15.30 -27.36
CA ASP A 12 -37.69 15.88 -26.12
C ASP A 12 -38.87 16.80 -26.42
N GLU A 13 -38.70 17.71 -27.38
CA GLU A 13 -39.78 18.59 -27.84
C GLU A 13 -40.97 17.78 -28.35
N LYS A 14 -40.74 16.76 -29.20
CA LYS A 14 -41.82 15.92 -29.71
C LYS A 14 -42.46 15.04 -28.65
N SER A 15 -41.69 14.47 -27.73
CA SER A 15 -42.26 13.73 -26.60
C SER A 15 -43.15 14.63 -25.75
N GLN A 16 -42.76 15.88 -25.51
CA GLN A 16 -43.53 16.83 -24.71
C GLN A 16 -44.85 17.22 -25.41
N GLU A 17 -44.81 17.54 -26.71
CA GLU A 17 -46.01 17.78 -27.51
C GLU A 17 -46.99 16.60 -27.46
N ILE A 18 -46.49 15.36 -27.55
CA ILE A 18 -47.29 14.14 -27.51
C ILE A 18 -47.92 13.92 -26.13
N VAL A 19 -47.18 14.17 -25.05
CA VAL A 19 -47.70 14.08 -23.67
C VAL A 19 -48.79 15.11 -23.41
N GLU A 20 -48.62 16.34 -23.90
CA GLU A 20 -49.65 17.39 -23.80
C GLU A 20 -50.91 17.02 -24.56
N LYS A 21 -50.77 16.51 -25.79
CA LYS A 21 -51.87 16.01 -26.61
C LYS A 21 -52.62 14.85 -25.94
N MET A 22 -51.89 13.92 -25.32
CA MET A 22 -52.48 12.84 -24.53
C MET A 22 -53.26 13.39 -23.32
N GLY A 23 -52.74 14.45 -22.67
CA GLY A 23 -53.42 15.15 -21.57
C GLY A 23 -54.71 15.86 -21.97
N GLN A 24 -54.86 16.22 -23.25
CA GLN A 24 -56.07 16.79 -23.83
C GLN A 24 -57.12 15.73 -24.25
N GLY A 25 -56.79 14.43 -24.12
CA GLY A 25 -57.69 13.32 -24.44
C GLY A 25 -57.74 12.93 -25.92
N GLU A 26 -56.81 13.43 -26.73
CA GLU A 26 -56.72 13.04 -28.14
C GLU A 26 -56.06 11.65 -28.32
N PRO A 27 -56.52 10.83 -29.28
CA PRO A 27 -55.92 9.54 -29.55
C PRO A 27 -54.51 9.69 -30.15
N LEU A 28 -53.58 8.88 -29.64
CA LEU A 28 -52.20 8.80 -30.14
C LEU A 28 -52.12 7.98 -31.42
N ARG A 29 -51.38 8.50 -32.39
CA ARG A 29 -51.01 7.77 -33.61
C ARG A 29 -49.86 6.80 -33.32
N THR A 30 -49.70 5.80 -34.19
CA THR A 30 -48.61 4.81 -34.08
C THR A 30 -47.23 5.48 -34.09
N GLU A 31 -47.05 6.53 -34.88
CA GLU A 31 -45.80 7.29 -34.95
C GLU A 31 -45.51 8.02 -33.64
N GLU A 32 -46.53 8.61 -33.01
CA GLU A 32 -46.40 9.31 -31.73
C GLU A 32 -46.02 8.34 -30.61
N MET A 33 -46.60 7.13 -30.63
CA MET A 33 -46.23 6.06 -29.72
C MET A 33 -44.78 5.59 -29.91
N MET A 34 -44.32 5.51 -31.17
CA MET A 34 -42.94 5.17 -31.50
C MET A 34 -41.96 6.22 -30.97
N VAL A 35 -42.29 7.51 -31.07
CA VAL A 35 -41.49 8.62 -30.51
C VAL A 35 -41.37 8.48 -28.98
N LEU A 36 -42.46 8.16 -28.27
CA LEU A 36 -42.41 7.93 -26.83
C LEU A 36 -41.52 6.74 -26.46
N VAL A 37 -41.59 5.64 -27.22
CA VAL A 37 -40.71 4.48 -27.02
C VAL A 37 -39.24 4.85 -27.25
N LEU A 38 -38.95 5.60 -28.30
CA LEU A 38 -37.60 6.09 -28.58
C LEU A 38 -37.08 7.00 -27.46
N LYS A 39 -37.94 7.88 -26.92
CA LYS A 39 -37.57 8.74 -25.77
C LYS A 39 -37.28 7.91 -24.51
N ALA A 40 -38.12 6.92 -24.22
CA ALA A 40 -37.91 6.02 -23.10
C ALA A 40 -36.60 5.23 -23.24
N GLN A 41 -36.32 4.70 -24.43
CA GLN A 41 -35.07 3.98 -24.72
C GLN A 41 -33.86 4.91 -24.63
N SER A 42 -33.92 6.10 -25.22
CA SER A 42 -32.85 7.10 -25.16
C SER A 42 -32.51 7.47 -23.71
N ASN A 43 -33.52 7.76 -22.88
CA ASN A 43 -33.31 8.01 -21.45
C ASN A 43 -32.68 6.81 -20.72
N HIS A 44 -33.14 5.59 -21.00
CA HIS A 44 -32.58 4.38 -20.40
C HIS A 44 -31.11 4.15 -20.78
N PHE A 45 -30.74 4.39 -22.05
CA PHE A 45 -29.34 4.32 -22.48
C PHE A 45 -28.48 5.40 -21.83
N HIS A 46 -29.02 6.61 -21.64
CA HIS A 46 -28.30 7.69 -20.97
C HIS A 46 -27.98 7.34 -19.51
N HIS A 47 -28.97 6.82 -18.78
CA HIS A 47 -28.74 6.34 -17.41
C HIS A 47 -27.75 5.18 -17.37
N LEU A 48 -27.85 4.21 -18.28
CA LEU A 48 -26.90 3.10 -18.35
C LEU A 48 -25.45 3.56 -18.60
N ASP A 49 -25.22 4.50 -19.53
CA ASP A 49 -23.88 5.06 -19.77
C ASP A 49 -23.37 5.81 -18.54
N GLN A 50 -24.24 6.56 -17.85
CA GLN A 50 -23.87 7.26 -16.62
C GLN A 50 -23.49 6.29 -15.50
N ASP A 51 -24.28 5.23 -15.29
CA ASP A 51 -24.03 4.20 -14.27
C ASP A 51 -22.72 3.46 -14.55
N LEU A 52 -22.50 3.03 -15.80
CA LEU A 52 -21.25 2.39 -16.20
C LEU A 52 -20.03 3.30 -15.99
N ARG A 53 -20.15 4.59 -16.30
CA ARG A 53 -19.07 5.56 -16.03
C ARG A 53 -18.79 5.70 -14.54
N ASN A 54 -19.84 5.70 -13.72
CA ASN A 54 -19.71 5.82 -12.27
C ASN A 54 -19.08 4.55 -11.67
N GLU A 55 -19.50 3.36 -12.10
CA GLU A 55 -18.88 2.10 -11.70
C GLU A 55 -17.41 2.05 -12.09
N MET A 56 -17.06 2.44 -13.31
CA MET A 56 -15.66 2.49 -13.76
C MET A 56 -14.81 3.48 -12.96
N LYS A 57 -15.40 4.61 -12.52
CA LYS A 57 -14.72 5.54 -11.61
C LYS A 57 -14.53 4.92 -10.23
N GLY A 58 -15.58 4.30 -9.67
CA GLY A 58 -15.52 3.62 -8.38
C GLY A 58 -14.43 2.55 -8.37
N LEU A 59 -14.42 1.65 -9.35
CA LEU A 59 -13.38 0.62 -9.49
C LEU A 59 -11.97 1.20 -9.58
N ARG A 60 -11.81 2.34 -10.26
CA ARG A 60 -10.51 3.02 -10.36
C ARG A 60 -10.08 3.63 -9.03
N GLU A 61 -11.00 4.22 -8.29
CA GLU A 61 -10.75 4.78 -6.96
C GLU A 61 -10.39 3.67 -5.97
N ASP A 62 -11.18 2.58 -5.92
CA ASP A 62 -10.93 1.42 -5.08
C ASP A 62 -9.55 0.82 -5.35
N SER A 63 -9.21 0.60 -6.63
CA SER A 63 -7.89 0.07 -7.00
C SER A 63 -6.73 1.00 -6.61
N GLN A 64 -6.93 2.32 -6.70
CA GLN A 64 -5.93 3.28 -6.25
C GLN A 64 -5.73 3.25 -4.74
N ASP A 65 -6.81 3.10 -3.97
CA ASP A 65 -6.75 3.07 -2.52
C ASP A 65 -6.15 1.75 -2.01
N GLU A 66 -6.49 0.61 -2.62
CA GLU A 66 -5.82 -0.67 -2.36
C GLU A 66 -4.31 -0.59 -2.64
N MET A 67 -3.90 0.02 -3.75
CA MET A 67 -2.48 0.19 -4.07
C MET A 67 -1.76 1.09 -3.06
N LYS A 68 -2.42 2.15 -2.55
CA LYS A 68 -1.85 2.98 -1.47
C LYS A 68 -1.72 2.20 -0.18
N ALA A 69 -2.73 1.42 0.20
CA ALA A 69 -2.70 0.58 1.39
C ALA A 69 -1.54 -0.42 1.32
N LEU A 70 -1.44 -1.19 0.23
CA LEU A 70 -0.35 -2.14 0.00
C LEU A 70 1.03 -1.47 0.05
N ARG A 71 1.17 -0.26 -0.51
CA ARG A 71 2.42 0.50 -0.42
C ARG A 71 2.75 0.89 1.02
N GLY A 72 1.74 1.30 1.80
CA GLY A 72 1.90 1.63 3.22
C GLY A 72 2.34 0.42 4.04
N ASP A 73 1.68 -0.72 3.84
CA ASP A 73 2.02 -1.97 4.52
C ASP A 73 3.44 -2.42 4.23
N PHE A 74 3.85 -2.37 2.95
CA PHE A 74 5.22 -2.71 2.55
C PHE A 74 6.27 -1.78 3.18
N GLN A 75 5.98 -0.48 3.28
CA GLN A 75 6.87 0.48 3.94
C GLN A 75 7.02 0.18 5.43
N ASN A 76 5.90 -0.13 6.11
CA ASN A 76 5.90 -0.50 7.52
C ASN A 76 6.69 -1.80 7.76
N GLU A 77 6.47 -2.82 6.93
CA GLU A 77 7.19 -4.09 7.03
C GLU A 77 8.70 -3.91 6.85
N MET A 78 9.12 -3.12 5.86
CA MET A 78 10.54 -2.80 5.67
C MET A 78 11.14 -2.01 6.85
N GLN A 79 10.37 -1.13 7.48
CA GLN A 79 10.81 -0.43 8.69
C GLN A 79 10.97 -1.37 9.88
N THR A 80 10.04 -2.30 10.06
CA THR A 80 10.11 -3.34 11.09
C THR A 80 11.34 -4.22 10.88
N LEU A 81 11.52 -4.77 9.67
CA LEU A 81 12.70 -5.59 9.33
C LEU A 81 14.02 -4.86 9.58
N ARG A 82 14.08 -3.56 9.25
CA ARG A 82 15.28 -2.75 9.51
C ARG A 82 15.55 -2.57 11.00
N THR A 83 14.50 -2.39 11.80
CA THR A 83 14.60 -2.25 13.25
C THR A 83 15.06 -3.56 13.87
N ASP A 84 14.40 -4.67 13.52
CA ASP A 84 14.72 -6.00 14.01
C ASP A 84 16.17 -6.37 13.69
N SER A 85 16.62 -6.15 12.45
CA SER A 85 18.00 -6.42 12.05
C SER A 85 19.01 -5.57 12.83
N ARG A 86 18.67 -4.32 13.16
CA ARG A 86 19.52 -3.45 13.97
C ARG A 86 19.61 -3.94 15.41
N ASP A 87 18.52 -4.42 15.98
CA ASP A 87 18.45 -4.91 17.35
C ASP A 87 19.15 -6.26 17.50
N GLU A 88 19.02 -7.14 16.51
CA GLU A 88 19.82 -8.37 16.42
C GLU A 88 21.31 -8.06 16.35
N MET A 89 21.73 -7.09 15.51
CA MET A 89 23.14 -6.70 15.40
C MET A 89 23.68 -6.11 16.70
N GLN A 90 22.89 -5.32 17.42
CA GLN A 90 23.26 -4.81 18.75
C GLN A 90 23.42 -5.94 19.76
N THR A 91 22.50 -6.90 19.76
CA THR A 91 22.55 -8.07 20.63
C THR A 91 23.80 -8.90 20.35
N LEU A 92 24.08 -9.20 19.08
CA LEU A 92 25.28 -9.93 18.66
C LEU A 92 26.57 -9.21 19.08
N ARG A 93 26.64 -7.87 18.91
CA ARG A 93 27.79 -7.08 19.38
C ARG A 93 27.97 -7.17 20.89
N GLY A 94 26.89 -7.00 21.66
CA GLY A 94 26.93 -7.11 23.11
C GLY A 94 27.39 -8.49 23.60
N ASP A 95 26.97 -9.55 22.91
CA ASP A 95 27.42 -10.91 23.22
C ASP A 95 28.90 -11.14 22.85
N MET A 96 29.37 -10.59 21.74
CA MET A 96 30.80 -10.61 21.38
C MET A 96 31.64 -9.85 22.41
N ASP A 97 31.22 -8.66 22.84
CA ASP A 97 31.94 -7.86 23.84
C ASP A 97 32.10 -8.62 25.16
N LYS A 98 31.03 -9.27 25.65
CA LYS A 98 31.10 -10.12 26.86
C LYS A 98 32.08 -11.28 26.68
N ARG A 99 32.10 -11.93 25.52
CA ARG A 99 33.04 -13.01 25.22
C ARG A 99 34.48 -12.51 25.17
N PHE A 100 34.72 -11.36 24.54
CA PHE A 100 36.04 -10.73 24.51
C PHE A 100 36.52 -10.35 25.91
N GLU A 101 35.66 -9.77 26.74
CA GLU A 101 35.99 -9.45 28.13
C GLU A 101 36.35 -10.72 28.93
N GLN A 102 35.61 -11.81 28.73
CA GLN A 102 35.92 -13.09 29.35
C GLN A 102 37.29 -13.65 28.89
N VAL A 103 37.63 -13.50 27.61
CA VAL A 103 38.94 -13.90 27.07
C VAL A 103 40.05 -13.01 27.64
N MET A 104 39.88 -11.70 27.68
CA MET A 104 40.85 -10.77 28.26
C MET A 104 41.13 -11.09 29.73
N ARG A 105 40.09 -11.30 30.55
CA ARG A 105 40.26 -11.71 31.96
C ARG A 105 41.05 -13.01 32.13
N ARG A 106 40.93 -13.96 31.19
CA ARG A 106 41.74 -15.19 31.18
C ARG A 106 43.19 -14.88 30.84
N ILE A 107 43.43 -14.08 29.81
CA ILE A 107 44.77 -13.65 29.39
C ILE A 107 45.48 -12.91 30.53
N ASP A 108 44.81 -11.95 31.17
CA ASP A 108 45.35 -11.21 32.31
C ASP A 108 45.77 -12.15 33.44
N ARG A 109 44.90 -13.11 33.78
CA ARG A 109 45.23 -14.14 34.77
C ARG A 109 46.48 -14.92 34.36
N PHE A 110 46.55 -15.40 33.12
CA PHE A 110 47.74 -16.10 32.62
C PHE A 110 49.00 -15.24 32.70
N MET A 111 48.91 -13.95 32.36
CA MET A 111 50.02 -13.00 32.44
C MET A 111 50.50 -12.79 33.88
N PHE A 112 49.59 -12.69 34.85
CA PHE A 112 49.95 -12.59 36.27
C PHE A 112 50.69 -13.84 36.76
N TRP A 113 50.19 -15.04 36.41
CA TRP A 113 50.83 -16.30 36.81
C TRP A 113 52.19 -16.49 36.14
N SER A 114 52.34 -16.15 34.85
CA SER A 114 53.60 -16.29 34.14
C SER A 114 54.67 -15.33 34.67
N LEU A 115 54.32 -14.06 34.90
CA LEU A 115 55.22 -13.08 35.54
C LEU A 115 55.69 -13.56 36.92
N GLY A 116 54.79 -14.11 37.74
CA GLY A 116 55.14 -14.68 39.04
C GLY A 116 56.15 -15.82 38.94
N ILE A 117 55.95 -16.75 37.99
CA ILE A 117 56.89 -17.86 37.73
C ILE A 117 58.25 -17.32 37.26
N THR A 118 58.27 -16.33 36.36
CA THR A 118 59.52 -15.74 35.87
C THR A 118 60.32 -15.08 36.99
N VAL A 119 59.66 -14.31 37.88
CA VAL A 119 60.30 -13.68 39.04
C VAL A 119 60.81 -14.73 40.04
N ALA A 120 60.02 -15.78 40.30
CA ALA A 120 60.43 -16.88 41.18
C ALA A 120 61.66 -17.63 40.62
N ALA A 121 61.69 -17.90 39.31
CA ALA A 121 62.84 -18.51 38.66
C ALA A 121 64.09 -17.61 38.74
N ALA A 122 63.94 -16.31 38.48
CA ALA A 122 65.05 -15.35 38.57
C ALA A 122 65.63 -15.26 39.99
N THR A 123 64.77 -15.18 41.01
CA THR A 123 65.19 -15.14 42.42
C THR A 123 65.85 -16.44 42.86
N PHE A 124 65.33 -17.60 42.42
CA PHE A 124 65.95 -18.90 42.68
C PHE A 124 67.36 -18.99 42.09
N VAL A 125 67.53 -18.60 40.83
CA VAL A 125 68.86 -18.58 40.17
C VAL A 125 69.83 -17.67 40.93
N VAL A 126 69.43 -16.46 41.30
CA VAL A 126 70.28 -15.52 42.05
C VAL A 126 70.67 -16.06 43.44
N THR A 127 69.77 -16.80 44.10
CA THR A 127 70.02 -17.35 45.43
C THR A 127 70.91 -18.59 45.38
N TYR A 128 70.81 -19.43 44.35
CA TYR A 128 71.61 -20.65 44.20
C TYR A 128 72.99 -20.43 43.56
N LEU A 129 73.16 -19.36 42.78
CA LEU A 129 74.47 -18.98 42.20
C LEU A 129 75.34 -18.14 43.15
N LYS A 130 74.89 -17.92 44.39
CA LYS A 130 75.60 -17.15 45.42
C LYS A 130 75.93 -18.03 46.60
#